data_AF-A0A3M2BYN0-F1
#
_entry.id   AF-A0A3M2BYN0-F1
#
_cell.length_a   1.000
_cell.length_b   1.000
_cell.length_c   1.000
_cell.angle_alpha   90.00
_cell.angle_beta   90.00
_cell.angle_gamma   90.00
#
_symmetry.space_group_name_H-M   'P 1'
#
loop_
_entity.id
_entity.type
_entity.pdbx_description
1 polymer ?
#
loop_
_entity_poly.entity_id
_entity_poly.type
_entity_poly.pdbx_seq_one_letter_code
_entity_poly.pdbx_strand_id
1 'polypeptide(L)'
;MNQEILRQMKDIHLPEDPSWWPLAPGWWWLLGMVIMLSCVGLVLRYRYRQRSQTVSSGRDSCSQWVQQQKQALQILETWDQILSRQPERSREILGQLSRLMKRLALDHPCAQYDVAGLTGWAWLQWLDRHHDKKGVFASALGDYWICSCLTEHNPPQHDQDMALIHACRDWIQKQAVQEGS
;
A
#
# COMPACT_ATOMS: atom_id res chain seq x y z
N MET A 1 -10.45 -94.98 -32.08
CA MET A 1 -10.19 -94.59 -30.68
C MET A 1 -9.15 -93.45 -30.57
N ASN A 2 -9.11 -92.48 -31.50
CA ASN A 2 -8.19 -91.32 -31.47
C ASN A 2 -8.90 -89.97 -31.79
N GLN A 3 -10.20 -89.99 -32.13
CA GLN A 3 -10.99 -88.79 -32.45
C GLN A 3 -11.58 -88.11 -31.20
N GLU A 4 -11.71 -88.85 -30.10
CA GLU A 4 -12.22 -88.32 -28.82
C GLU A 4 -11.21 -87.42 -28.10
N ILE A 5 -9.91 -87.72 -28.24
CA ILE A 5 -8.82 -86.99 -27.59
C ILE A 5 -8.67 -85.58 -28.21
N LEU A 6 -8.90 -85.46 -29.51
CA LEU A 6 -8.84 -84.16 -30.21
C LEU A 6 -10.03 -83.26 -29.89
N ARG A 7 -11.18 -83.81 -29.48
CA ARG A 7 -12.34 -83.02 -29.01
C ARG A 7 -12.15 -82.46 -27.60
N GLN A 8 -11.30 -83.08 -26.78
CA GLN A 8 -10.98 -82.59 -25.43
C GLN A 8 -9.93 -81.47 -25.41
N MET A 9 -9.29 -81.16 -26.55
CA MET A 9 -8.40 -79.99 -26.71
C MET A 9 -9.10 -78.78 -27.33
N LYS A 10 -10.39 -78.63 -27.05
CA LYS A 10 -11.14 -77.42 -27.33
C LYS A 10 -11.89 -77.04 -26.06
N ASP A 11 -11.18 -76.31 -25.21
CA ASP A 11 -11.70 -75.33 -24.24
C ASP A 11 -10.72 -75.21 -23.07
N ILE A 12 -9.51 -74.73 -23.37
CA ILE A 12 -8.86 -73.83 -22.44
C ILE A 12 -9.63 -72.51 -22.57
N HIS A 13 -10.67 -72.36 -21.76
CA HIS A 13 -11.14 -71.03 -21.40
C HIS A 13 -9.99 -70.37 -20.63
N LEU A 14 -9.27 -69.48 -21.30
CA LEU A 14 -8.52 -68.43 -20.61
C LEU A 14 -9.54 -67.77 -19.66
N PRO A 15 -9.23 -67.55 -18.37
CA PRO A 15 -9.99 -66.55 -17.65
C PRO A 15 -9.88 -65.29 -18.49
N GLU A 16 -11.02 -64.69 -18.84
CA GLU A 16 -11.04 -63.30 -19.32
C GLU A 16 -10.05 -62.54 -18.45
N ASP A 17 -9.14 -61.76 -19.09
CA ASP A 17 -8.27 -60.82 -18.38
C ASP A 17 -9.08 -60.28 -17.22
N PRO A 18 -8.61 -60.36 -15.95
CA PRO A 18 -9.34 -59.75 -14.86
C PRO A 18 -9.50 -58.31 -15.29
N SER A 19 -10.73 -58.00 -15.73
CA SER A 19 -11.17 -56.67 -16.04
C SER A 19 -10.68 -55.90 -14.83
N TRP A 20 -9.71 -55.02 -15.08
CA TRP A 20 -8.88 -54.31 -14.11
C TRP A 20 -9.70 -53.29 -13.30
N TRP A 21 -10.95 -53.65 -13.07
CA TRP A 21 -12.08 -52.98 -12.52
C TRP A 21 -12.85 -54.04 -11.72
N PRO A 22 -12.71 -53.99 -10.40
CA PRO A 22 -13.26 -52.85 -9.71
C PRO A 22 -12.10 -52.00 -9.22
N LEU A 23 -12.11 -50.72 -9.58
CA LEU A 23 -11.65 -49.74 -8.62
C LEU A 23 -12.54 -49.97 -7.39
N ALA A 24 -12.07 -50.81 -6.47
CA ALA A 24 -12.79 -51.17 -5.27
C ALA A 24 -13.34 -49.87 -4.69
N PRO A 25 -14.63 -49.80 -4.34
CA PRO A 25 -15.29 -48.53 -3.98
C PRO A 25 -14.58 -47.73 -2.87
N GLY A 26 -13.63 -48.35 -2.15
CA GLY A 26 -12.70 -47.69 -1.24
C GLY A 26 -11.77 -46.62 -1.87
N TRP A 27 -11.47 -46.67 -3.17
CA TRP A 27 -10.69 -45.61 -3.83
C TRP A 27 -11.46 -44.31 -3.96
N TRP A 28 -12.78 -44.39 -4.14
CA TRP A 28 -13.64 -43.20 -4.13
C TRP A 28 -13.67 -42.55 -2.74
N TRP A 29 -13.63 -43.35 -1.67
CA TRP A 29 -13.45 -42.87 -0.31
C TRP A 29 -12.10 -42.18 -0.11
N LEU A 30 -11.02 -42.78 -0.62
CA LEU A 30 -9.67 -42.21 -0.60
C LEU A 30 -9.61 -40.88 -1.37
N LEU A 31 -10.17 -40.84 -2.58
CA LEU A 31 -10.25 -39.63 -3.40
C LEU A 31 -11.09 -38.55 -2.71
N GLY A 32 -12.25 -38.91 -2.16
CA GLY A 32 -13.10 -38.02 -1.40
C GLY A 32 -12.40 -37.43 -0.17
N MET A 33 -11.63 -38.25 0.56
CA MET A 33 -10.87 -37.82 1.72
C MET A 33 -9.73 -36.86 1.33
N VAL A 34 -9.03 -37.11 0.23
CA VAL A 34 -7.97 -36.21 -0.28
C VAL A 34 -8.56 -34.87 -0.74
N ILE A 35 -9.70 -34.89 -1.44
CA ILE A 35 -10.40 -33.66 -1.85
C ILE A 35 -10.88 -32.90 -0.62
N MET A 36 -11.45 -33.59 0.37
CA MET A 36 -11.94 -32.97 1.62
C MET A 36 -10.78 -32.32 2.40
N LEU A 37 -9.65 -33.01 2.57
CA LEU A 37 -8.44 -32.45 3.18
C LEU A 37 -7.89 -31.25 2.40
N SER A 38 -7.87 -31.32 1.07
CA SER A 38 -7.42 -30.22 0.21
C SER A 38 -8.35 -29.02 0.31
N CYS A 39 -9.67 -29.22 0.31
CA CYS A 39 -10.66 -28.16 0.51
C CYS A 39 -10.54 -27.54 1.89
N VAL A 40 -10.41 -28.34 2.95
CA VAL A 40 -10.20 -27.84 4.32
C VAL A 40 -8.89 -27.06 4.41
N GLY A 41 -7.80 -27.56 3.84
CA GLY A 41 -6.52 -26.87 3.77
C GLY A 41 -6.60 -25.54 3.00
N LEU A 42 -7.32 -25.50 1.88
CA LEU A 42 -7.54 -24.29 1.08
C LEU A 42 -8.43 -23.29 1.82
N VAL A 43 -9.50 -23.73 2.46
CA VAL A 43 -10.39 -22.88 3.26
C VAL A 43 -9.66 -22.34 4.47
N LEU A 44 -8.89 -23.16 5.19
CA LEU A 44 -8.05 -22.71 6.30
C LEU A 44 -6.96 -21.75 5.82
N ARG A 45 -6.30 -22.01 4.69
CA ARG A 45 -5.30 -21.09 4.10
C ARG A 45 -5.93 -19.79 3.64
N TYR A 46 -7.12 -19.82 3.05
CA TYR A 46 -7.87 -18.64 2.63
C TYR A 46 -8.35 -17.83 3.84
N ARG A 47 -8.90 -18.50 4.86
CA ARG A 47 -9.28 -17.87 6.14
C ARG A 47 -8.08 -17.36 6.92
N TYR A 48 -6.94 -18.05 6.89
CA TYR A 48 -5.70 -17.59 7.55
C TYR A 48 -5.09 -16.42 6.79
N ARG A 49 -5.06 -16.43 5.44
CA ARG A 49 -4.67 -15.25 4.63
C ARG A 49 -5.65 -14.08 4.79
N GLN A 50 -6.95 -14.32 5.00
CA GLN A 50 -7.91 -13.26 5.33
C GLN A 50 -7.76 -12.76 6.77
N ARG A 51 -7.45 -13.63 7.73
CA ARG A 51 -7.23 -13.25 9.14
C ARG A 51 -5.87 -12.57 9.37
N SER A 52 -4.85 -12.88 8.56
CA SER A 52 -3.58 -12.13 8.53
C SER A 52 -3.68 -10.74 7.89
N GLN A 53 -4.85 -10.32 7.42
CA GLN A 53 -5.13 -8.94 7.00
C GLN A 53 -5.84 -8.11 8.10
N THR A 54 -6.23 -8.72 9.22
CA THR A 54 -7.00 -8.05 10.28
C THR A 54 -6.36 -8.09 11.67
N VAL A 55 -5.21 -8.76 11.85
CA VAL A 55 -4.50 -8.82 13.16
C VAL A 55 -3.07 -8.25 13.10
N SER A 56 -2.63 -7.72 11.94
CA SER A 56 -1.33 -7.05 11.74
C SER A 56 -1.43 -5.52 11.70
N SER A 57 -2.65 -4.98 11.58
CA SER A 57 -2.93 -3.63 11.09
C SER A 57 -2.55 -2.47 12.03
N GLY A 58 -2.16 -2.74 13.28
CA GLY A 58 -1.71 -1.69 14.20
C GLY A 58 -0.22 -1.37 14.12
N ARG A 59 0.61 -2.35 13.73
CA ARG A 59 2.08 -2.23 13.76
C ARG A 59 2.66 -1.94 12.36
N ASP A 60 1.99 -2.45 11.32
CA ASP A 60 2.41 -2.25 9.93
C ASP A 60 2.15 -0.82 9.45
N SER A 61 1.03 -0.19 9.83
CA SER A 61 0.67 1.18 9.42
C SER A 61 1.66 2.23 9.94
N CYS A 62 2.14 2.08 11.18
CA CYS A 62 3.18 2.96 11.73
C CYS A 62 4.49 2.83 10.92
N SER A 63 4.90 1.61 10.59
CA SER A 63 6.11 1.38 9.79
C SER A 63 6.00 1.94 8.36
N GLN A 64 4.82 1.81 7.75
CA GLN A 64 4.54 2.33 6.42
C GLN A 64 4.53 3.87 6.40
N TRP A 65 3.96 4.50 7.42
CA TRP A 65 3.94 5.95 7.55
C TRP A 65 5.35 6.52 7.76
N VAL A 66 6.15 5.91 8.65
CA VAL A 66 7.56 6.30 8.85
C VAL A 66 8.35 6.19 7.54
N GLN A 67 8.07 5.17 6.72
CA GLN A 67 8.71 5.03 5.40
C GLN A 67 8.27 6.13 4.42
N GLN A 68 6.98 6.45 4.35
CA GLN A 68 6.47 7.54 3.51
C GLN A 68 7.06 8.91 3.91
N GLN A 69 7.21 9.16 5.20
CA GLN A 69 7.86 10.38 5.68
C GLN A 69 9.31 10.50 5.25
N LYS A 70 10.08 9.41 5.38
CA LYS A 70 11.48 9.38 4.91
C LYS A 70 11.57 9.67 3.41
N GLN A 71 10.67 9.10 2.62
CA GLN A 71 10.58 9.41 1.19
C GLN A 71 10.25 10.88 0.93
N ALA A 72 9.31 11.46 1.67
CA ALA A 72 8.98 12.88 1.55
C ALA A 72 10.16 13.80 1.88
N LEU A 73 10.94 13.48 2.92
CA LEU A 73 12.15 14.24 3.27
C LEU A 73 13.21 14.18 2.17
N GLN A 74 13.41 13.02 1.54
CA GLN A 74 14.32 12.88 0.39
C GLN A 74 13.88 13.70 -0.82
N ILE A 75 12.57 13.74 -1.09
CA ILE A 75 12.00 14.55 -2.17
C ILE A 75 12.21 16.04 -1.88
N LEU A 76 12.01 16.49 -0.64
CA LEU A 76 12.25 17.89 -0.24
C LEU A 76 13.71 18.30 -0.40
N GLU A 77 14.66 17.44 -0.05
CA GLU A 77 16.09 17.71 -0.27
C GLU A 77 16.43 17.84 -1.76
N THR A 78 15.80 17.02 -2.60
CA THR A 78 15.97 17.11 -4.05
C THR A 78 15.41 18.44 -4.59
N TRP A 79 14.23 18.84 -4.13
CA TRP A 79 13.61 20.10 -4.54
C TRP A 79 14.37 21.34 -4.06
N ASP A 80 14.94 21.30 -2.86
CA ASP A 80 15.81 22.34 -2.32
C ASP A 80 17.03 22.60 -3.25
N GLN A 81 17.67 21.53 -3.73
CA GLN A 81 18.77 21.63 -4.69
C GLN A 81 18.33 22.16 -6.07
N ILE A 82 17.17 21.72 -6.55
CA ILE A 82 16.63 22.19 -7.84
C ILE A 82 16.29 23.67 -7.75
N LEU A 83 15.64 24.10 -6.67
CA LEU A 83 15.26 25.50 -6.46
C LEU A 83 16.48 26.42 -6.33
N SER A 84 17.57 25.91 -5.73
CA SER A 84 18.86 26.61 -5.67
C SER A 84 19.52 26.81 -7.03
N ARG A 85 19.28 25.91 -8.00
CA ARG A 85 19.88 25.98 -9.35
C ARG A 85 18.96 26.60 -10.40
N GLN A 86 17.65 26.44 -10.22
CA GLN A 86 16.61 26.80 -11.18
C GLN A 86 15.42 27.41 -10.43
N PRO A 87 15.53 28.67 -9.99
CA PRO A 87 14.45 29.35 -9.26
C PRO A 87 13.18 29.48 -10.10
N GLU A 88 13.30 29.49 -11.43
CA GLU A 88 12.17 29.52 -12.38
C GLU A 88 11.17 28.36 -12.18
N ARG A 89 11.62 27.22 -11.64
CA ARG A 89 10.80 26.03 -11.38
C ARG A 89 10.09 26.07 -10.03
N SER A 90 10.23 27.14 -9.25
CA SER A 90 9.66 27.25 -7.91
C SER A 90 8.16 26.97 -7.89
N ARG A 91 7.41 27.51 -8.84
CA ARG A 91 5.95 27.32 -8.94
C ARG A 91 5.55 25.85 -9.07
N GLU A 92 6.23 25.12 -9.95
CA GLU A 92 5.98 23.69 -10.14
C GLU A 92 6.26 22.92 -8.85
N ILE A 93 7.40 23.21 -8.22
CA ILE A 93 7.82 22.60 -6.96
C ILE A 93 6.86 22.92 -5.83
N LEU A 94 6.44 24.18 -5.66
CA LEU A 94 5.49 24.59 -4.62
C LEU A 94 4.10 23.98 -4.81
N GLY A 95 3.67 23.78 -6.06
CA GLY A 95 2.45 23.05 -6.39
C GLY A 95 2.57 21.53 -6.14
N GLN A 96 3.75 20.94 -6.29
CA GLN A 96 4.02 19.56 -5.88
C GLN A 96 4.10 19.44 -4.34
N LEU A 97 4.71 20.42 -3.69
CA LEU A 97 4.82 20.52 -2.24
C LEU A 97 3.45 20.56 -1.57
N SER A 98 2.52 21.37 -2.08
CA SER A 98 1.16 21.46 -1.52
C SER A 98 0.40 20.14 -1.63
N ARG A 99 0.56 19.43 -2.75
CA ARG A 99 0.00 18.09 -2.95
C ARG A 99 0.64 17.05 -2.04
N LEU A 100 1.96 17.09 -1.89
CA LEU A 100 2.70 16.19 -1.00
C LEU A 100 2.25 16.37 0.45
N MET A 101 2.13 17.62 0.90
CA MET A 101 1.70 17.94 2.26
C MET A 101 0.26 17.51 2.52
N LYS A 102 -0.65 17.76 1.56
CA LYS A 102 -2.04 17.27 1.67
C LYS A 102 -2.12 15.76 1.74
N ARG A 103 -1.32 15.02 0.95
CA ARG A 103 -1.28 13.56 1.01
C ARG A 103 -0.81 13.07 2.38
N LEU A 104 0.28 13.63 2.90
CA LEU A 104 0.82 13.25 4.20
C LEU A 104 -0.16 13.56 5.36
N ALA A 105 -0.91 14.65 5.26
CA ALA A 105 -1.93 14.98 6.24
C ALA A 105 -3.15 14.06 6.20
N LEU A 106 -3.58 13.61 5.01
CA LEU A 106 -4.69 12.66 4.87
C LEU A 106 -4.33 11.26 5.37
N ASP A 107 -3.08 10.84 5.15
CA ASP A 107 -2.57 9.54 5.60
C ASP A 107 -2.21 9.54 7.10
N HIS A 108 -2.29 10.71 7.77
CA HIS A 108 -2.00 10.83 9.18
C HIS A 108 -3.09 10.14 10.02
N PRO A 109 -2.73 9.18 10.90
CA PRO A 109 -3.70 8.38 11.68
C PRO A 109 -4.69 9.20 12.50
N CYS A 110 -4.27 10.37 13.01
CA CYS A 110 -5.11 11.23 13.85
C CYS A 110 -5.92 12.31 13.09
N ALA A 111 -5.80 12.40 11.75
CA ALA A 111 -6.35 13.52 10.96
C ALA A 111 -7.62 13.18 10.15
N GLN A 112 -8.08 11.93 10.22
CA GLN A 112 -8.89 11.28 9.19
C GLN A 112 -10.29 11.87 8.94
N TYR A 113 -10.82 12.73 9.81
CA TYR A 113 -12.20 13.19 9.69
C TYR A 113 -12.39 14.64 9.22
N ASP A 114 -11.38 15.51 9.28
CA ASP A 114 -11.59 16.95 9.07
C ASP A 114 -10.74 17.55 7.92
N VAL A 115 -9.69 16.85 7.45
CA VAL A 115 -8.71 17.45 6.52
C VAL A 115 -9.16 17.45 5.06
N ALA A 116 -9.99 16.49 4.63
CA ALA A 116 -10.35 16.32 3.22
C ALA A 116 -11.07 17.53 2.61
N GLY A 117 -11.76 18.33 3.44
CA GLY A 117 -12.44 19.57 3.02
C GLY A 117 -11.58 20.84 3.12
N LEU A 118 -10.40 20.79 3.76
CA LEU A 118 -9.63 21.99 4.06
C LEU A 118 -8.89 22.51 2.82
N THR A 119 -9.12 23.78 2.51
CA THR A 119 -8.47 24.50 1.42
C THR A 119 -8.05 25.89 1.87
N GLY A 120 -7.07 26.48 1.16
CA GLY A 120 -6.57 27.82 1.43
C GLY A 120 -6.15 28.02 2.89
N TRP A 121 -6.68 29.07 3.51
CA TRP A 121 -6.37 29.46 4.89
C TRP A 121 -6.76 28.41 5.95
N ALA A 122 -7.88 27.71 5.78
CA ALA A 122 -8.30 26.68 6.73
C ALA A 122 -7.30 25.50 6.77
N TRP A 123 -6.72 25.18 5.61
CA TRP A 123 -5.64 24.21 5.50
C TRP A 123 -4.34 24.69 6.17
N LEU A 124 -3.95 25.94 5.97
CA LEU A 124 -2.76 26.52 6.62
C LEU A 124 -2.88 26.57 8.15
N GLN A 125 -4.05 26.95 8.67
CA GLN A 125 -4.33 26.94 10.10
C GLN A 125 -4.28 25.53 10.70
N TRP A 126 -4.71 24.52 9.93
CA TRP A 126 -4.60 23.12 10.35
C TRP A 126 -3.15 22.66 10.43
N LEU A 127 -2.31 23.04 9.45
CA LEU A 127 -0.87 22.77 9.48
C LEU A 127 -0.21 23.38 10.71
N ASP A 128 -0.52 24.64 11.03
CA ASP A 128 -0.01 25.33 12.22
C ASP A 128 -0.46 24.69 13.53
N ARG A 129 -1.67 24.12 13.59
CA ARG A 129 -2.15 23.41 14.79
C ARG A 129 -1.32 22.16 15.08
N HIS A 130 -0.76 21.55 14.04
CA HIS A 130 0.09 20.36 14.12
C HIS A 130 1.59 20.72 14.01
N HIS A 131 1.94 22.00 14.12
CA HIS A 131 3.32 22.49 14.14
C HIS A 131 3.69 23.00 15.53
N ASP A 132 4.98 22.92 15.88
CA ASP A 132 5.50 23.41 17.17
C ASP A 132 5.42 24.95 17.26
N LYS A 133 5.70 25.62 16.13
CA LYS A 133 5.60 27.07 16.00
C LYS A 133 4.27 27.44 15.36
N LYS A 134 3.37 27.98 16.17
CA LYS A 134 2.07 28.49 15.69
C LYS A 134 2.29 29.72 14.81
N GLY A 135 1.53 29.83 13.73
CA GLY A 135 1.56 31.00 12.84
C GLY A 135 2.71 31.02 11.84
N VAL A 136 3.30 29.87 11.52
CA VAL A 136 4.31 29.81 10.44
C VAL A 136 3.61 29.74 9.10
N PHE A 137 2.62 28.85 8.98
CA PHE A 137 1.87 28.63 7.75
C PHE A 137 0.67 29.57 7.60
N ALA A 138 -0.07 29.87 8.67
CA ALA A 138 -1.16 30.86 8.65
C ALA A 138 -0.60 32.29 8.79
N SER A 139 0.31 32.64 7.88
CA SER A 139 1.04 33.91 7.85
C SER A 139 1.20 34.40 6.41
N ALA A 140 1.92 35.53 6.23
CA ALA A 140 2.31 36.03 4.92
C ALA A 140 3.02 34.98 4.04
N LEU A 141 3.71 34.01 4.66
CA LEU A 141 4.36 32.90 3.96
C LEU A 141 3.34 31.94 3.33
N GLY A 142 2.24 31.67 4.02
CA GLY A 142 1.16 30.84 3.49
C GLY A 142 0.30 31.55 2.45
N ASP A 143 0.08 32.86 2.61
CA ASP A 143 -0.53 33.68 1.57
C ASP A 143 0.30 33.62 0.29
N TYR A 144 1.61 33.82 0.40
CA TYR A 144 2.53 33.66 -0.71
C TYR A 144 2.41 32.27 -1.33
N TRP A 145 2.37 31.20 -0.53
CA TRP A 145 2.25 29.84 -1.06
C TRP A 145 0.96 29.62 -1.87
N ILE A 146 -0.18 30.10 -1.35
CA ILE A 146 -1.48 30.03 -2.03
C ILE A 146 -1.44 30.83 -3.33
N CYS A 147 -0.96 32.07 -3.28
CA CYS A 147 -0.84 32.94 -4.44
C CYS A 147 0.09 32.35 -5.51
N SER A 148 1.25 31.82 -5.11
CA SER A 148 2.20 31.16 -6.03
C SER A 148 1.59 29.95 -6.73
N CYS A 149 0.71 29.20 -6.07
CA CYS A 149 0.02 28.07 -6.68
C CYS A 149 -1.07 28.53 -7.68
N LEU A 150 -1.76 29.64 -7.41
CA LEU A 150 -2.91 30.10 -8.19
C LEU A 150 -2.51 31.03 -9.35
N THR A 151 -1.47 31.83 -9.19
CA THR A 151 -1.10 32.90 -10.12
C THR A 151 0.05 32.49 -11.02
N GLU A 152 -0.11 32.66 -12.34
CA GLU A 152 0.89 32.27 -13.34
C GLU A 152 2.07 33.22 -13.49
N HIS A 153 1.87 34.49 -13.12
CA HIS A 153 2.88 35.54 -13.21
C HIS A 153 3.52 35.92 -11.87
N ASN A 154 3.43 35.08 -10.83
CA ASN A 154 4.14 35.40 -9.59
C ASN A 154 5.65 35.16 -9.80
N PRO A 155 6.51 36.20 -9.72
CA PRO A 155 7.94 36.01 -9.87
C PRO A 155 8.48 35.12 -8.74
N PRO A 156 9.46 34.25 -9.02
CA PRO A 156 10.04 33.39 -8.00
C PRO A 156 10.71 34.25 -6.91
N GLN A 157 10.26 34.11 -5.67
CA GLN A 157 10.90 34.73 -4.52
C GLN A 157 11.70 33.67 -3.78
N HIS A 158 12.97 33.51 -4.20
CA HIS A 158 13.85 32.45 -3.72
C HIS A 158 13.88 32.33 -2.18
N ASP A 159 13.96 33.45 -1.46
CA ASP A 159 13.97 33.43 0.01
C ASP A 159 12.68 32.86 0.62
N GLN A 160 11.51 33.21 0.05
CA GLN A 160 10.22 32.70 0.52
C GLN A 160 9.99 31.25 0.09
N ASP A 161 10.45 30.88 -1.10
CA ASP A 161 10.37 29.51 -1.61
C ASP A 161 11.20 28.55 -0.74
N MET A 162 12.43 28.94 -0.39
CA MET A 162 13.30 28.17 0.50
C MET A 162 12.74 28.12 1.93
N ALA A 163 12.20 29.24 2.43
CA ALA A 163 11.53 29.28 3.73
C ALA A 163 10.33 28.31 3.80
N LEU A 164 9.56 28.18 2.73
CA LEU A 164 8.45 27.22 2.64
C LEU A 164 8.94 25.76 2.68
N ILE A 165 9.97 25.43 1.91
CA ILE A 165 10.55 24.08 1.91
C ILE A 165 11.09 23.72 3.30
N HIS A 166 11.80 24.65 3.94
CA HIS A 166 12.32 24.46 5.29
C HIS A 166 11.19 24.30 6.32
N ALA A 167 10.16 25.15 6.28
CA ALA A 167 9.01 25.03 7.17
C ALA A 167 8.30 23.68 7.00
N CYS A 168 8.13 23.20 5.77
CA CYS A 168 7.53 21.89 5.50
C CYS A 168 8.42 20.74 6.00
N ARG A 169 9.75 20.85 5.83
CA ARG A 169 10.72 19.87 6.35
C ARG A 169 10.65 19.76 7.86
N ASP A 170 10.69 20.89 8.56
CA ASP A 170 10.58 20.98 10.02
C ASP A 170 9.28 20.33 10.52
N TRP A 171 8.17 20.61 9.82
CA TRP A 171 6.88 20.01 10.12
C TRP A 171 6.92 18.49 10.02
N ILE A 172 7.42 17.92 8.91
CA ILE A 172 7.50 16.45 8.73
C ILE A 172 8.40 15.80 9.77
N GLN A 173 9.56 16.39 10.05
CA GLN A 173 10.50 15.85 11.04
C GLN A 173 9.88 15.82 12.44
N LYS A 174 9.08 16.82 12.81
CA LYS A 174 8.42 16.86 14.11
C LYS A 174 7.37 15.77 14.27
N GLN A 175 6.58 15.51 13.23
CA GLN A 175 5.62 14.42 13.24
C GLN A 175 6.32 13.07 13.54
N ALA A 176 7.50 12.84 12.95
CA ALA A 176 8.28 11.62 13.20
C ALA A 176 8.69 11.42 14.67
N VAL A 177 8.99 12.50 15.38
CA VAL A 177 9.39 12.44 16.80
C VAL A 177 8.22 12.10 17.71
N GLN A 178 7.01 12.58 17.38
CA GLN A 178 5.81 12.35 18.20
C GLN A 178 5.30 10.90 18.13
N GLU A 179 5.47 10.22 17.00
CA GLU A 179 5.06 8.82 16.83
C GLU A 179 6.07 7.80 17.42
N GLY A 180 7.30 8.24 17.71
CA GLY A 180 8.36 7.39 18.27
C GLY A 180 8.51 7.47 19.80
N SER A 181 7.70 8.29 20.48
CA SER A 181 7.76 8.56 21.93
C SER A 181 6.57 7.95 22.67
#